data_AF-A0A7S0G9L7-F1
#
_entry.id   AF-A0A7S0G9L7-F1
#
_cell.length_a   1.000
_cell.length_b   1.000
_cell.length_c   1.000
_cell.angle_alpha   90.00
_cell.angle_beta   90.00
_cell.angle_gamma   90.00
#
_symmetry.space_group_name_H-M   'P 1'
#
loop_
_entity.id
_entity.type
_entity.pdbx_description
1 polymer ?
#
loop_
_entity_poly.entity_id
_entity_poly.type
_entity_poly.pdbx_seq_one_letter_code
_entity_poly.pdbx_strand_id
1 'polypeptide(L)'
;LSSEETSTQLFTLEELMFRGYSAEVSAMASACFRFEPLPMSEALRREHFDQALNRLQNEHESITDPRENHLMSLVSRSAAESLDSFAQAIKQVLEGFEKLDMHEAHEQYLFQIIFQRASQLHYLVTYEGYMKPTDFDPPTGERIVSYLSILACSGRSDKLKTFARALVEKVKTIGPIVFAAPELGRFSTAGGLGVMVDELTKGMVSLGMEVYVISPVYTVNRKGETGYLQRDGFRWTRNIDVNLGTHVVTCGMYEGQEHGVNLIFIERGDYFPKVYADAGSQERLLQTIILMSLGSLEACCHKGLVPAVFVTNDWMPAMAAGYAKNGFFGSYFDNTTFFHIIHNLGDGAYEGRVYPSPQQGLFESVHRLPTHVLVDPWWAQKIVNPSRCALLCSDSWGTVSPSYLQELLAGHPLKVALESAKKPFGFPNGIRQADRERLLRSKGAQDHATAKELLQQKYFGFEHGDPS
;
A
#
# COMPACT_ATOMS: atom_id res chain seq x y z
N LEU A 1 -29.40 8.15 -44.38
CA LEU A 1 -28.76 6.96 -43.78
C LEU A 1 -28.89 7.12 -42.28
N SER A 2 -30.09 6.81 -41.77
CA SER A 2 -30.44 6.88 -40.35
C SER A 2 -30.20 5.51 -39.73
N SER A 3 -29.01 5.29 -39.21
CA SER A 3 -28.78 4.28 -38.19
C SER A 3 -28.76 5.01 -36.84
N GLU A 4 -29.93 5.40 -36.35
CA GLU A 4 -30.07 5.72 -34.93
C GLU A 4 -29.98 4.40 -34.17
N GLU A 5 -28.76 3.97 -33.82
CA GLU A 5 -28.56 3.00 -32.75
C GLU A 5 -28.99 3.66 -31.44
N THR A 6 -30.28 3.61 -31.14
CA THR A 6 -30.84 4.07 -29.87
C THR A 6 -30.68 2.96 -28.85
N SER A 7 -29.50 2.86 -28.25
CA SER A 7 -29.30 2.10 -27.01
C SER A 7 -29.91 2.92 -25.86
N THR A 8 -31.14 2.62 -25.44
CA THR A 8 -31.74 3.25 -24.25
C THR A 8 -31.03 2.75 -22.99
N GLN A 9 -30.14 3.57 -22.45
CA GLN A 9 -29.45 3.29 -21.19
C GLN A 9 -30.18 3.98 -20.04
N LEU A 10 -30.39 3.23 -18.97
CA LEU A 10 -30.96 3.69 -17.72
C LEU A 10 -29.85 4.07 -16.75
N PHE A 11 -30.03 5.22 -16.12
CA PHE A 11 -29.12 5.77 -15.14
C PHE A 11 -29.91 6.43 -14.00
N THR A 12 -29.36 6.35 -12.80
CA THR A 12 -29.75 7.26 -11.72
C THR A 12 -29.24 8.66 -12.01
N LEU A 13 -29.85 9.67 -11.36
CA LEU A 13 -29.35 11.05 -11.43
C LEU A 13 -27.88 11.15 -11.03
N GLU A 14 -27.44 10.36 -10.06
CA GLU A 14 -26.04 10.36 -9.62
C GLU A 14 -25.09 9.81 -10.69
N GLU A 15 -25.42 8.67 -11.31
CA GLU A 15 -24.63 8.15 -12.44
C GLU A 15 -24.57 9.18 -13.58
N LEU A 16 -25.67 9.88 -13.86
CA LEU A 16 -25.69 10.97 -14.85
C LEU A 16 -24.75 12.13 -14.52
N MET A 17 -24.59 12.45 -13.24
CA MET A 17 -23.78 13.59 -12.80
C MET A 17 -22.27 13.28 -12.76
N PHE A 18 -21.89 12.04 -12.45
CA PHE A 18 -20.47 11.69 -12.23
C PHE A 18 -19.84 10.94 -13.40
N ARG A 19 -20.63 10.25 -14.23
CA ARG A 19 -20.10 9.52 -15.38
C ARG A 19 -19.59 10.47 -16.45
N GLY A 20 -18.41 10.16 -16.99
CA GLY A 20 -17.88 10.81 -18.17
C GLY A 20 -18.63 10.36 -19.43
N TYR A 21 -19.13 11.31 -20.22
CA TYR A 21 -19.77 11.04 -21.51
C TYR A 21 -18.85 11.53 -22.63
N SER A 22 -18.31 10.59 -23.39
CA SER A 22 -17.50 10.90 -24.58
C SER A 22 -18.35 10.77 -25.84
N ALA A 23 -18.20 11.72 -26.76
CA ALA A 23 -18.79 11.65 -28.09
C ALA A 23 -17.68 11.90 -29.13
N GLU A 24 -17.49 10.95 -30.04
CA GLU A 24 -16.70 11.17 -31.24
C GLU A 24 -17.58 11.85 -32.29
N VAL A 25 -17.21 13.07 -32.68
CA VAL A 25 -17.98 13.87 -33.63
C VAL A 25 -17.11 14.11 -34.85
N SER A 26 -17.55 13.65 -36.02
CA SER A 26 -16.87 13.95 -37.29
C SER A 26 -16.99 15.44 -37.62
N ALA A 27 -16.11 15.96 -38.47
CA ALA A 27 -16.19 17.35 -38.92
C ALA A 27 -17.62 17.68 -39.43
N MET A 28 -18.18 18.78 -38.92
CA MET A 28 -19.55 19.25 -39.24
C MET A 28 -20.70 18.36 -38.75
N ALA A 29 -20.43 17.30 -37.97
CA ALA A 29 -21.50 16.55 -37.30
C ALA A 29 -21.91 17.20 -35.98
N SER A 30 -23.06 16.80 -35.44
CA SER A 30 -23.55 17.21 -34.13
C SER A 30 -23.90 15.97 -33.32
N ALA A 31 -23.46 15.92 -32.08
CA ALA A 31 -23.91 14.95 -31.08
C ALA A 31 -24.88 15.63 -30.13
N CYS A 32 -26.01 15.00 -29.86
CA CYS A 32 -27.02 15.50 -28.94
C CYS A 32 -27.28 14.44 -27.87
N PHE A 33 -27.07 14.81 -26.60
CA PHE A 33 -27.47 13.99 -25.47
C PHE A 33 -28.84 14.44 -25.00
N ARG A 34 -29.81 13.52 -25.00
CA ARG A 34 -31.16 13.76 -24.49
C ARG A 34 -31.36 12.92 -23.24
N PHE A 35 -31.62 13.59 -22.12
CA PHE A 35 -31.95 12.94 -20.85
C PHE A 35 -33.45 13.08 -20.60
N GLU A 36 -34.13 11.96 -20.36
CA GLU A 36 -35.56 11.94 -20.12
C GLU A 36 -35.86 11.34 -18.73
N PRO A 37 -36.61 12.05 -17.87
CA PRO A 37 -37.04 11.47 -16.62
C PRO A 37 -38.07 10.37 -16.90
N LEU A 38 -37.83 9.17 -16.36
CA LEU A 38 -38.75 8.05 -16.47
C LEU A 38 -39.54 7.85 -15.17
N PRO A 39 -40.81 7.42 -15.24
CA PRO A 39 -41.59 7.11 -14.05
C PRO A 39 -40.99 5.89 -13.34
N MET A 40 -40.80 5.98 -12.03
CA MET A 40 -40.23 4.87 -11.25
C MET A 40 -41.19 3.67 -11.24
N SER A 41 -40.75 2.53 -11.80
CA SER A 41 -41.47 1.26 -11.76
C SER A 41 -40.56 0.12 -11.29
N GLU A 42 -41.14 -1.00 -10.86
CA GLU A 42 -40.33 -2.17 -10.48
C GLU A 42 -39.59 -2.77 -11.69
N ALA A 43 -40.23 -2.77 -12.87
CA ALA A 43 -39.62 -3.24 -14.11
C ALA A 43 -38.38 -2.41 -14.48
N LEU A 44 -38.50 -1.07 -14.46
CA LEU A 44 -37.38 -0.17 -14.77
C LEU A 44 -36.25 -0.26 -13.74
N ARG A 45 -36.57 -0.50 -12.46
CA ARG A 45 -35.55 -0.73 -11.42
C ARG A 45 -34.76 -2.01 -11.67
N ARG A 46 -35.42 -3.09 -12.13
CA ARG A 46 -34.75 -4.35 -12.48
C ARG A 46 -33.88 -4.16 -13.72
N GLU A 47 -34.41 -3.55 -14.76
CA GLU A 47 -33.66 -3.27 -15.99
C GLU A 47 -32.44 -2.38 -15.72
N HIS A 48 -32.60 -1.33 -14.91
CA HIS A 48 -31.49 -0.47 -14.49
C HIS A 48 -30.43 -1.23 -13.69
N PHE A 49 -30.85 -2.12 -12.77
CA PHE A 49 -29.93 -2.98 -12.02
C PHE A 49 -29.11 -3.87 -12.97
N ASP A 50 -29.76 -4.52 -13.94
CA ASP A 50 -29.09 -5.39 -14.92
C ASP A 50 -28.08 -4.59 -15.76
N GLN A 51 -28.45 -3.39 -16.19
CA GLN A 51 -27.53 -2.51 -16.93
C GLN A 51 -26.35 -2.02 -16.06
N ALA A 52 -26.60 -1.67 -14.79
CA ALA A 52 -25.54 -1.26 -13.86
C ALA A 52 -24.59 -2.42 -13.54
N LEU A 53 -25.11 -3.64 -13.40
CA LEU A 53 -24.31 -4.84 -13.22
C LEU A 53 -23.48 -5.14 -14.47
N ASN A 54 -24.07 -5.04 -15.67
CA ASN A 54 -23.35 -5.22 -16.92
C ASN A 54 -22.19 -4.21 -17.05
N ARG A 55 -22.40 -2.95 -16.68
CA ARG A 55 -21.33 -1.93 -16.58
C ARG A 55 -20.27 -2.30 -15.55
N LEU A 56 -20.68 -2.77 -14.36
CA LEU A 56 -19.73 -3.23 -13.34
C LEU A 56 -18.85 -4.37 -13.89
N GLN A 57 -19.43 -5.35 -14.56
CA GLN A 57 -18.68 -6.50 -15.09
C GLN A 57 -17.69 -6.11 -16.18
N ASN A 58 -18.09 -5.24 -17.11
CA ASN A 58 -17.29 -4.95 -18.30
C ASN A 58 -16.40 -3.69 -18.18
N GLU A 59 -16.74 -2.76 -17.28
CA GLU A 59 -16.12 -1.42 -17.22
C GLU A 59 -15.47 -1.11 -15.86
N HIS A 60 -15.46 -2.04 -14.89
CA HIS A 60 -14.93 -1.74 -13.54
C HIS A 60 -13.47 -1.27 -13.51
N GLU A 61 -12.66 -1.65 -14.51
CA GLU A 61 -11.27 -1.19 -14.59
C GLU A 61 -11.15 0.28 -15.00
N SER A 62 -12.05 0.76 -15.87
CA SER A 62 -12.11 2.14 -16.37
C SER A 62 -12.91 3.07 -15.47
N ILE A 63 -13.81 2.54 -14.63
CA ILE A 63 -14.53 3.32 -13.63
C ILE A 63 -13.53 3.84 -12.60
N THR A 64 -13.34 5.16 -12.60
CA THR A 64 -12.45 5.88 -11.67
C THR A 64 -13.20 6.41 -10.46
N ASP A 65 -14.43 6.88 -10.65
CA ASP A 65 -15.31 7.31 -9.56
C ASP A 65 -16.40 6.25 -9.32
N PRO A 66 -16.54 5.68 -8.10
CA PRO A 66 -17.59 4.71 -7.81
C PRO A 66 -19.01 5.24 -8.05
N ARG A 67 -19.22 6.56 -8.11
CA ARG A 67 -20.54 7.14 -8.38
C ARG A 67 -20.99 7.02 -9.84
N GLU A 68 -20.08 6.62 -10.73
CA GLU A 68 -20.40 6.32 -12.13
C GLU A 68 -21.20 5.01 -12.30
N ASN A 69 -21.31 4.20 -11.24
CA ASN A 69 -22.04 2.95 -11.23
C ASN A 69 -22.96 2.85 -10.02
N HIS A 70 -24.25 2.54 -10.27
CA HIS A 70 -25.26 2.47 -9.21
C HIS A 70 -24.88 1.55 -8.04
N LEU A 71 -24.32 0.36 -8.29
CA LEU A 71 -24.05 -0.62 -7.23
C LEU A 71 -22.93 -0.14 -6.31
N MET A 72 -21.87 0.44 -6.89
CA MET A 72 -20.77 1.03 -6.14
C MET A 72 -21.26 2.25 -5.34
N SER A 73 -22.05 3.13 -5.97
CA SER A 73 -22.59 4.32 -5.31
C SER A 73 -23.55 3.98 -4.17
N LEU A 74 -24.46 3.03 -4.38
CA LEU A 74 -25.41 2.56 -3.38
C LEU A 74 -24.66 2.12 -2.11
N VAL A 75 -23.66 1.26 -2.26
CA VAL A 75 -22.85 0.80 -1.12
C VAL A 75 -22.08 1.94 -0.46
N SER A 76 -21.53 2.87 -1.25
CA SER A 76 -20.78 4.03 -0.74
C SER A 76 -21.67 4.95 0.09
N ARG A 77 -22.86 5.30 -0.42
CA ARG A 77 -23.85 6.14 0.28
C ARG A 77 -24.38 5.48 1.53
N SER A 78 -24.76 4.21 1.43
CA SER A 78 -25.32 3.49 2.57
C SER A 78 -24.28 3.26 3.67
N ALA A 79 -23.02 3.01 3.31
CA ALA A 79 -21.92 2.92 4.29
C ALA A 79 -21.65 4.27 4.98
N ALA A 80 -21.73 5.39 4.26
CA ALA A 80 -21.62 6.72 4.86
C ALA A 80 -22.75 6.96 5.88
N GLU A 81 -23.99 6.63 5.50
CA GLU A 81 -25.18 6.89 6.29
C GLU A 81 -25.20 6.10 7.62
N SER A 82 -25.29 4.77 7.58
CA SER A 82 -25.41 3.96 8.80
C SER A 82 -25.13 2.48 8.55
N LEU A 83 -24.89 1.72 9.62
CA LEU A 83 -24.77 0.25 9.55
C LEU A 83 -26.04 -0.40 9.01
N ASP A 84 -27.22 0.09 9.43
CA ASP A 84 -28.51 -0.46 8.98
C ASP A 84 -28.73 -0.19 7.48
N SER A 85 -28.46 1.03 7.00
CA SER A 85 -28.52 1.37 5.57
C SER A 85 -27.55 0.50 4.77
N PHE A 86 -26.31 0.36 5.23
CA PHE A 86 -25.31 -0.50 4.59
C PHE A 86 -25.74 -1.96 4.49
N ALA A 87 -26.34 -2.50 5.56
CA ALA A 87 -26.89 -3.85 5.56
C ALA A 87 -28.02 -4.03 4.53
N GLN A 88 -28.91 -3.03 4.39
CA GLN A 88 -29.97 -3.07 3.38
C GLN A 88 -29.41 -2.98 1.96
N ALA A 89 -28.40 -2.15 1.72
CA ALA A 89 -27.76 -2.06 0.41
C ALA A 89 -27.12 -3.38 -0.02
N ILE A 90 -26.36 -4.04 0.87
CA ILE A 90 -25.78 -5.36 0.58
C ILE A 90 -26.89 -6.38 0.30
N LYS A 91 -27.94 -6.38 1.11
CA LYS A 91 -29.08 -7.29 0.91
C LYS A 91 -29.74 -7.06 -0.45
N GLN A 92 -29.99 -5.81 -0.83
CA GLN A 92 -30.57 -5.46 -2.13
C GLN A 92 -29.71 -5.96 -3.30
N VAL A 93 -28.38 -5.80 -3.21
CA VAL A 93 -27.46 -6.27 -4.26
C VAL A 93 -27.43 -7.81 -4.32
N LEU A 94 -27.39 -8.48 -3.16
CA LEU A 94 -27.45 -9.95 -3.07
C LEU A 94 -28.75 -10.54 -3.63
N GLU A 95 -29.89 -9.90 -3.39
CA GLU A 95 -31.19 -10.32 -3.97
C GLU A 95 -31.23 -10.09 -5.49
N GLY A 96 -30.52 -9.08 -5.98
CA GLY A 96 -30.35 -8.85 -7.42
C GLY A 96 -29.51 -9.94 -8.07
N PHE A 97 -28.40 -10.34 -7.44
CA PHE A 97 -27.54 -11.43 -7.95
C PHE A 97 -28.24 -12.79 -7.94
N GLU A 98 -29.05 -13.09 -6.91
CA GLU A 98 -29.87 -14.32 -6.85
C GLU A 98 -30.84 -14.45 -8.03
N LYS A 99 -31.47 -13.35 -8.43
CA LYS A 99 -32.43 -13.35 -9.56
C LYS A 99 -31.75 -13.67 -10.90
N LEU A 100 -30.43 -13.53 -10.96
CA LEU A 100 -29.60 -13.82 -12.14
C LEU A 100 -28.86 -15.15 -12.03
N ASP A 101 -29.15 -15.96 -11.01
CA ASP A 101 -28.52 -17.28 -10.76
C ASP A 101 -26.98 -17.21 -10.73
N MET A 102 -26.45 -16.16 -10.11
CA MET A 102 -25.01 -15.89 -10.09
C MET A 102 -24.26 -16.86 -9.16
N HIS A 103 -23.14 -17.41 -9.64
CA HIS A 103 -22.29 -18.27 -8.83
C HIS A 103 -21.62 -17.50 -7.68
N GLU A 104 -21.60 -18.08 -6.47
CA GLU A 104 -21.13 -17.43 -5.24
C GLU A 104 -19.72 -16.82 -5.37
N ALA A 105 -18.79 -17.51 -6.02
CA ALA A 105 -17.43 -17.00 -6.23
C ALA A 105 -17.40 -15.69 -7.04
N HIS A 106 -18.30 -15.57 -8.03
CA HIS A 106 -18.43 -14.37 -8.87
C HIS A 106 -19.14 -13.24 -8.12
N GLU A 107 -20.18 -13.56 -7.34
CA GLU A 107 -20.81 -12.58 -6.44
C GLU A 107 -19.79 -11.94 -5.50
N GLN A 108 -18.96 -12.77 -4.86
CA GLN A 108 -17.91 -12.30 -3.94
C GLN A 108 -16.88 -11.43 -4.66
N TYR A 109 -16.48 -11.78 -5.89
CA TYR A 109 -15.56 -10.98 -6.69
C TYR A 109 -16.14 -9.60 -7.03
N LEU A 110 -17.40 -9.53 -7.46
CA LEU A 110 -18.05 -8.24 -7.73
C LEU A 110 -18.19 -7.38 -6.48
N PHE A 111 -18.50 -7.99 -5.33
CA PHE A 111 -18.52 -7.28 -4.06
C PHE A 111 -17.14 -6.77 -3.64
N GLN A 112 -16.06 -7.53 -3.89
CA GLN A 112 -14.70 -7.05 -3.65
C GLN A 112 -14.42 -5.78 -4.44
N ILE A 113 -14.79 -5.74 -5.73
CA ILE A 113 -14.68 -4.53 -6.56
C ILE A 113 -15.53 -3.40 -5.95
N ILE A 114 -16.80 -3.66 -5.63
CA ILE A 114 -17.71 -2.66 -5.06
C ILE A 114 -17.13 -2.05 -3.77
N PHE A 115 -16.67 -2.87 -2.82
CA PHE A 115 -16.10 -2.38 -1.57
C PHE A 115 -14.78 -1.65 -1.76
N GLN A 116 -13.91 -2.15 -2.64
CA GLN A 116 -12.67 -1.48 -2.99
C GLN A 116 -12.95 -0.07 -3.51
N ARG A 117 -13.84 0.06 -4.50
CA ARG A 117 -14.21 1.34 -5.10
C ARG A 117 -14.93 2.25 -4.11
N ALA A 118 -15.86 1.73 -3.32
CA ALA A 118 -16.55 2.50 -2.28
C ALA A 118 -15.58 3.09 -1.25
N SER A 119 -14.59 2.31 -0.81
CA SER A 119 -13.56 2.79 0.12
C SER A 119 -12.62 3.81 -0.52
N GLN A 120 -12.39 3.72 -1.83
CA GLN A 120 -11.54 4.62 -2.59
C GLN A 120 -12.16 6.02 -2.71
N LEU A 121 -13.50 6.15 -2.68
CA LEU A 121 -14.17 7.44 -2.85
C LEU A 121 -13.72 8.48 -1.83
N HIS A 122 -13.52 8.06 -0.57
CA HIS A 122 -13.02 8.93 0.47
C HIS A 122 -11.65 9.51 0.12
N TYR A 123 -10.77 8.68 -0.44
CA TYR A 123 -9.47 9.13 -0.89
C TYR A 123 -9.59 10.13 -2.05
N LEU A 124 -10.39 9.81 -3.08
CA LEU A 124 -10.56 10.67 -4.26
C LEU A 124 -11.09 12.06 -3.89
N VAL A 125 -12.08 12.10 -2.99
CA VAL A 125 -12.71 13.34 -2.56
C VAL A 125 -11.79 14.16 -1.66
N THR A 126 -11.12 13.52 -0.71
CA THR A 126 -10.29 14.22 0.28
C THR A 126 -8.97 14.72 -0.34
N TYR A 127 -8.43 13.98 -1.30
CA TYR A 127 -7.04 14.17 -1.73
C TYR A 127 -6.85 14.42 -3.24
N GLU A 128 -7.71 13.90 -4.10
CA GLU A 128 -7.61 14.08 -5.57
C GLU A 128 -8.56 15.18 -6.08
N GLY A 129 -9.23 15.90 -5.19
CA GLY A 129 -10.09 17.04 -5.53
C GLY A 129 -11.43 16.65 -6.18
N TYR A 130 -11.86 15.40 -6.06
CA TYR A 130 -13.16 14.98 -6.58
C TYR A 130 -14.29 15.70 -5.83
N MET A 131 -15.24 16.27 -6.56
CA MET A 131 -16.35 16.99 -5.93
C MET A 131 -17.26 16.03 -5.17
N LYS A 132 -17.78 16.47 -4.01
CA LYS A 132 -18.80 15.75 -3.22
C LYS A 132 -20.02 16.63 -2.98
N PRO A 133 -21.25 16.07 -2.94
CA PRO A 133 -22.40 16.76 -2.39
C PRO A 133 -22.14 17.24 -0.95
N THR A 134 -22.67 18.40 -0.58
CA THR A 134 -22.44 19.02 0.74
C THR A 134 -22.91 18.16 1.91
N ASP A 135 -23.93 17.34 1.70
CA ASP A 135 -24.55 16.43 2.67
C ASP A 135 -23.94 15.01 2.65
N PHE A 136 -22.90 14.78 1.85
CA PHE A 136 -22.29 13.47 1.69
C PHE A 136 -20.81 13.47 2.08
N ASP A 137 -20.45 12.60 3.02
CA ASP A 137 -19.07 12.31 3.36
C ASP A 137 -18.76 10.84 3.08
N PRO A 138 -17.88 10.54 2.10
CA PRO A 138 -17.64 9.16 1.72
C PRO A 138 -17.07 8.32 2.87
N PRO A 139 -17.45 7.03 2.97
CA PRO A 139 -17.01 6.16 4.05
C PRO A 139 -15.52 5.86 3.94
N THR A 140 -14.83 5.81 5.08
CA THR A 140 -13.47 5.25 5.13
C THR A 140 -13.49 3.73 4.91
N GLY A 141 -12.39 3.17 4.42
CA GLY A 141 -12.25 1.71 4.31
C GLY A 141 -12.42 1.00 5.65
N GLU A 142 -11.89 1.58 6.74
CA GLU A 142 -12.07 1.07 8.10
C GLU A 142 -13.55 0.94 8.50
N ARG A 143 -14.38 1.92 8.13
CA ARG A 143 -15.82 1.88 8.40
C ARG A 143 -16.51 0.72 7.68
N ILE A 144 -16.18 0.51 6.41
CA ILE A 144 -16.72 -0.60 5.61
C ILE A 144 -16.32 -1.95 6.22
N VAL A 145 -15.04 -2.12 6.57
CA VAL A 145 -14.54 -3.35 7.19
C VAL A 145 -15.15 -3.59 8.57
N SER A 146 -15.32 -2.53 9.37
CA SER A 146 -15.98 -2.60 10.67
C SER A 146 -17.44 -3.04 10.53
N TYR A 147 -18.17 -2.49 9.55
CA TYR A 147 -19.54 -2.91 9.28
C TYR A 147 -19.63 -4.36 8.82
N LEU A 148 -18.76 -4.80 7.91
CA LEU A 148 -18.69 -6.21 7.51
C LEU A 148 -18.41 -7.14 8.71
N SER A 149 -17.52 -6.73 9.60
CA SER A 149 -17.19 -7.49 10.83
C SER A 149 -18.39 -7.57 11.79
N ILE A 150 -19.13 -6.48 11.97
CA ILE A 150 -20.36 -6.47 12.77
C ILE A 150 -21.42 -7.37 12.12
N LEU A 151 -21.62 -7.27 10.81
CA LEU A 151 -22.59 -8.11 10.08
C LEU A 151 -22.23 -9.60 10.15
N ALA A 152 -20.94 -9.94 10.09
CA ALA A 152 -20.45 -11.30 10.26
C ALA A 152 -20.79 -11.88 11.65
N CYS A 153 -20.82 -11.05 12.69
CA CYS A 153 -21.13 -11.46 14.06
C CYS A 153 -22.64 -11.43 14.38
N SER A 154 -23.33 -10.37 13.99
CA SER A 154 -24.68 -10.03 14.45
C SER A 154 -25.66 -9.67 13.34
N GLY A 155 -25.39 -10.03 12.08
CA GLY A 155 -26.31 -9.81 10.96
C GLY A 155 -27.68 -10.44 11.23
N ARG A 156 -28.77 -9.68 10.94
CA ARG A 156 -30.16 -10.10 11.21
C ARG A 156 -30.65 -11.24 10.29
N SER A 157 -30.02 -11.40 9.13
CA SER A 157 -30.31 -12.45 8.15
C SER A 157 -29.15 -13.44 8.09
N ASP A 158 -29.44 -14.74 8.11
CA ASP A 158 -28.43 -15.79 7.99
C ASP A 158 -27.63 -15.69 6.70
N LYS A 159 -28.27 -15.29 5.58
CA LYS A 159 -27.58 -15.08 4.30
C LYS A 159 -26.56 -13.95 4.42
N LEU A 160 -26.98 -12.78 4.92
CA LEU A 160 -26.10 -11.62 5.07
C LEU A 160 -24.93 -11.91 6.02
N LYS A 161 -25.22 -12.63 7.11
CA LYS A 161 -24.23 -13.05 8.09
C LYS A 161 -23.19 -14.01 7.48
N THR A 162 -23.65 -15.00 6.71
CA THR A 162 -22.79 -15.97 6.03
C THR A 162 -21.92 -15.29 4.98
N PHE A 163 -22.51 -14.42 4.17
CA PHE A 163 -21.79 -13.62 3.18
C PHE A 163 -20.71 -12.73 3.81
N ALA A 164 -21.07 -11.97 4.85
CA ALA A 164 -20.12 -11.10 5.54
C ALA A 164 -18.98 -11.90 6.20
N ARG A 165 -19.29 -13.05 6.81
CA ARG A 165 -18.26 -13.97 7.34
C ARG A 165 -17.33 -14.45 6.25
N ALA A 166 -17.84 -14.88 5.10
CA ALA A 166 -17.02 -15.35 4.00
C ALA A 166 -16.03 -14.28 3.51
N LEU A 167 -16.47 -13.02 3.42
CA LEU A 167 -15.60 -11.90 3.05
C LEU A 167 -14.55 -11.56 4.11
N VAL A 168 -14.93 -11.53 5.39
CA VAL A 168 -14.00 -11.24 6.48
C VAL A 168 -12.96 -12.35 6.62
N GLU A 169 -13.35 -13.61 6.49
CA GLU A 169 -12.41 -14.73 6.53
C GLU A 169 -11.44 -14.72 5.34
N LYS A 170 -11.84 -14.19 4.17
CA LYS A 170 -10.93 -14.02 3.03
C LYS A 170 -9.73 -13.11 3.31
N VAL A 171 -9.87 -12.15 4.25
CA VAL A 171 -8.73 -11.31 4.66
C VAL A 171 -7.61 -12.15 5.25
N LYS A 172 -7.95 -13.23 5.97
CA LYS A 172 -6.97 -14.15 6.56
C LYS A 172 -6.35 -15.11 5.55
N THR A 173 -6.95 -15.25 4.37
CA THR A 173 -6.48 -16.18 3.34
C THR A 173 -5.65 -15.53 2.24
N ILE A 174 -5.38 -14.21 2.32
CA ILE A 174 -4.50 -13.53 1.35
C ILE A 174 -3.09 -14.12 1.33
N GLY A 175 -2.67 -14.73 2.44
CA GLY A 175 -1.32 -15.24 2.67
C GLY A 175 -0.44 -14.21 3.40
N PRO A 176 0.82 -14.57 3.71
CA PRO A 176 1.70 -13.70 4.49
C PRO A 176 2.07 -12.41 3.75
N ILE A 177 2.03 -11.28 4.47
CA ILE A 177 2.49 -9.99 3.97
C ILE A 177 3.81 -9.66 4.66
N VAL A 178 4.88 -9.50 3.88
CA VAL A 178 6.23 -9.32 4.40
C VAL A 178 6.71 -7.91 4.08
N PHE A 179 7.09 -7.16 5.10
CA PHE A 179 7.74 -5.86 4.95
C PHE A 179 9.24 -6.01 5.17
N ALA A 180 10.06 -5.53 4.25
CA ALA A 180 11.49 -5.30 4.48
C ALA A 180 11.69 -3.80 4.71
N ALA A 181 12.26 -3.44 5.86
CA ALA A 181 12.44 -2.03 6.24
C ALA A 181 13.75 -1.80 7.00
N PRO A 182 14.50 -0.73 6.66
CA PRO A 182 15.72 -0.37 7.40
C PRO A 182 15.42 0.16 8.81
N GLU A 183 14.23 0.73 9.01
CA GLU A 183 13.77 1.25 10.29
C GLU A 183 12.52 0.50 10.76
N LEU A 184 12.44 0.24 12.06
CA LEU A 184 11.31 -0.42 12.70
C LEU A 184 11.11 0.11 14.12
N GLY A 185 10.03 0.88 14.31
CA GLY A 185 9.49 1.27 15.61
C GLY A 185 10.53 1.66 16.65
N ARG A 186 10.49 1.01 17.82
CA ARG A 186 11.43 1.29 18.92
C ARG A 186 12.85 0.73 18.72
N PHE A 187 13.07 -0.16 17.75
CA PHE A 187 14.34 -0.86 17.55
C PHE A 187 15.33 -0.01 16.74
N SER A 188 14.84 0.56 15.64
CA SER A 188 15.65 1.32 14.69
C SER A 188 14.79 2.45 14.13
N THR A 189 14.97 3.67 14.62
CA THR A 189 14.26 4.85 14.07
C THR A 189 15.19 6.05 14.04
N ALA A 190 15.48 6.50 12.82
CA ALA A 190 16.12 7.77 12.49
C ALA A 190 15.08 8.84 12.11
N GLY A 191 13.98 8.46 11.45
CA GLY A 191 12.95 9.36 10.93
C GLY A 191 11.51 8.89 11.14
N GLY A 192 10.60 9.25 10.23
CA GLY A 192 9.20 8.85 10.28
C GLY A 192 8.92 7.43 9.76
N LEU A 193 9.84 6.86 8.96
CA LEU A 193 9.66 5.57 8.29
C LEU A 193 9.41 4.44 9.29
N GLY A 194 10.25 4.32 10.32
CA GLY A 194 10.13 3.25 11.31
C GLY A 194 8.81 3.30 12.08
N VAL A 195 8.27 4.49 12.32
CA VAL A 195 6.95 4.68 12.96
C VAL A 195 5.83 4.28 12.01
N MET A 196 5.92 4.66 10.72
CA MET A 196 4.93 4.27 9.71
C MET A 196 4.81 2.75 9.60
N VAL A 197 5.94 2.06 9.42
CA VAL A 197 5.97 0.59 9.27
C VAL A 197 5.39 -0.09 10.51
N ASP A 198 5.75 0.39 11.70
CA ASP A 198 5.25 -0.14 12.98
C ASP A 198 3.72 0.04 13.14
N GLU A 199 3.19 1.21 12.81
CA GLU A 199 1.76 1.50 12.89
C GLU A 199 0.95 0.74 11.83
N LEU A 200 1.42 0.74 10.58
CA LEU A 200 0.75 0.07 9.46
C LEU A 200 0.65 -1.45 9.72
N THR A 201 1.76 -2.08 10.09
CA THR A 201 1.81 -3.53 10.29
C THR A 201 0.92 -3.98 11.46
N LYS A 202 0.85 -3.21 12.54
CA LYS A 202 -0.09 -3.44 13.66
C LYS A 202 -1.54 -3.27 13.23
N GLY A 203 -1.85 -2.28 12.40
CA GLY A 203 -3.18 -2.11 11.82
C GLY A 203 -3.59 -3.29 10.93
N MET A 204 -2.66 -3.82 10.14
CA MET A 204 -2.94 -5.00 9.31
C MET A 204 -3.17 -6.27 10.16
N VAL A 205 -2.40 -6.45 11.24
CA VAL A 205 -2.62 -7.54 12.20
C VAL A 205 -3.97 -7.40 12.91
N SER A 206 -4.40 -6.19 13.28
CA SER A 206 -5.73 -6.00 13.90
C SER A 206 -6.88 -6.32 12.94
N LEU A 207 -6.64 -6.25 11.63
CA LEU A 207 -7.55 -6.72 10.59
C LEU A 207 -7.48 -8.25 10.36
N GLY A 208 -6.62 -8.97 11.08
CA GLY A 208 -6.48 -10.42 11.02
C GLY A 208 -5.48 -10.92 9.97
N MET A 209 -4.67 -10.05 9.37
CA MET A 209 -3.65 -10.44 8.40
C MET A 209 -2.43 -11.05 9.08
N GLU A 210 -1.80 -12.03 8.42
CA GLU A 210 -0.50 -12.54 8.85
C GLU A 210 0.61 -11.63 8.31
N VAL A 211 1.26 -10.88 9.21
CA VAL A 211 2.26 -9.87 8.84
C VAL A 211 3.63 -10.21 9.41
N TYR A 212 4.64 -10.06 8.57
CA TYR A 212 6.06 -10.15 8.94
C TYR A 212 6.77 -8.84 8.65
N VAL A 213 7.73 -8.48 9.50
CA VAL A 213 8.68 -7.40 9.22
C VAL A 213 10.11 -7.94 9.35
N ILE A 214 10.90 -7.72 8.31
CA ILE A 214 12.32 -8.03 8.23
C ILE A 214 13.09 -6.72 8.33
N SER A 215 13.98 -6.64 9.33
CA SER A 215 14.76 -5.43 9.60
C SER A 215 16.18 -5.78 10.07
N PRO A 216 17.21 -4.96 9.82
CA PRO A 216 18.54 -5.25 10.35
C PRO A 216 18.60 -5.08 11.88
N VAL A 217 19.43 -5.90 12.53
CA VAL A 217 19.94 -5.57 13.87
C VAL A 217 21.11 -4.63 13.70
N TYR A 218 20.99 -3.43 14.25
CA TYR A 218 22.10 -2.51 14.28
C TYR A 218 23.01 -2.80 15.47
N THR A 219 24.32 -2.68 15.29
CA THR A 219 25.29 -2.89 16.38
C THR A 219 24.96 -2.00 17.58
N VAL A 220 24.60 -0.73 17.33
CA VAL A 220 24.09 0.20 18.34
C VAL A 220 22.72 0.72 17.95
N ASN A 221 21.79 0.74 18.91
CA ASN A 221 20.51 1.42 18.75
C ASN A 221 20.66 2.95 18.89
N ARG A 222 19.55 3.70 18.78
CA ARG A 222 19.54 5.17 18.95
C ARG A 222 20.05 5.66 20.30
N LYS A 223 20.00 4.82 21.35
CA LYS A 223 20.51 5.13 22.69
C LYS A 223 21.98 4.74 22.89
N GLY A 224 22.64 4.20 21.86
CA GLY A 224 24.01 3.70 21.95
C GLY A 224 24.12 2.33 22.62
N GLU A 225 23.01 1.61 22.79
CA GLU A 225 23.00 0.30 23.45
C GLU A 225 23.23 -0.83 22.44
N THR A 226 23.96 -1.86 22.87
CA THR A 226 24.22 -3.09 22.11
C THR A 226 23.42 -4.26 22.71
N GLY A 227 23.22 -5.34 21.93
CA GLY A 227 22.55 -6.56 22.41
C GLY A 227 21.11 -6.36 22.90
N TYR A 228 20.43 -5.32 22.38
CA TYR A 228 19.12 -4.90 22.86
C TYR A 228 18.01 -5.93 22.57
N LEU A 229 18.10 -6.66 21.44
CA LEU A 229 17.09 -7.65 21.05
C LEU A 229 16.91 -8.80 22.03
N GLN A 230 18.00 -9.31 22.61
CA GLN A 230 17.93 -10.44 23.55
C GLN A 230 17.20 -10.06 24.84
N ARG A 231 17.36 -8.79 25.28
CA ARG A 231 16.63 -8.24 26.43
C ARG A 231 15.12 -8.13 26.17
N ASP A 232 14.77 -7.92 24.91
CA ASP A 232 13.40 -7.77 24.44
C ASP A 232 12.72 -9.10 24.06
N GLY A 233 13.37 -10.23 24.33
CA GLY A 233 12.81 -11.57 24.13
C GLY A 233 12.96 -12.13 22.72
N PHE A 234 13.69 -11.45 21.82
CA PHE A 234 14.02 -11.96 20.49
C PHE A 234 15.14 -13.00 20.59
N ARG A 235 14.94 -14.12 19.90
CA ARG A 235 15.85 -15.27 19.99
C ARG A 235 16.60 -15.43 18.69
N TRP A 236 17.90 -15.63 18.79
CA TRP A 236 18.67 -16.13 17.66
C TRP A 236 18.12 -17.51 17.28
N THR A 237 17.85 -17.73 15.99
CA THR A 237 17.27 -19.00 15.51
C THR A 237 18.24 -19.78 14.63
N ARG A 238 18.93 -19.11 13.71
CA ARG A 238 19.89 -19.73 12.79
C ARG A 238 20.79 -18.69 12.15
N ASN A 239 21.77 -19.16 11.39
CA ASN A 239 22.50 -18.33 10.43
C ASN A 239 21.95 -18.56 9.01
N ILE A 240 22.01 -17.51 8.18
CA ILE A 240 21.69 -17.54 6.75
C ILE A 240 22.88 -17.04 5.96
N ASP A 241 23.11 -17.62 4.79
CA ASP A 241 24.23 -17.25 3.91
C ASP A 241 23.72 -16.42 2.74
N VAL A 242 24.25 -15.20 2.58
CA VAL A 242 23.85 -14.27 1.53
C VAL A 242 25.01 -14.07 0.56
N ASN A 243 24.79 -14.42 -0.72
CA ASN A 243 25.80 -14.26 -1.75
C ASN A 243 25.80 -12.83 -2.31
N LEU A 244 26.82 -12.03 -1.98
CA LEU A 244 27.01 -10.65 -2.44
C LEU A 244 27.75 -10.55 -3.79
N GLY A 245 27.81 -11.66 -4.53
CA GLY A 245 28.49 -11.78 -5.82
C GLY A 245 29.98 -12.05 -5.68
N THR A 246 30.71 -11.16 -5.00
CA THR A 246 32.16 -11.32 -4.80
C THR A 246 32.52 -12.27 -3.66
N HIS A 247 31.61 -12.44 -2.70
CA HIS A 247 31.77 -13.30 -1.54
C HIS A 247 30.41 -13.64 -0.92
N VAL A 248 30.40 -14.63 -0.03
CA VAL A 248 29.24 -15.00 0.78
C VAL A 248 29.40 -14.39 2.18
N VAL A 249 28.32 -13.79 2.68
CA VAL A 249 28.23 -13.23 4.03
C VAL A 249 27.22 -14.04 4.84
N THR A 250 27.69 -14.62 5.93
CA THR A 250 26.84 -15.28 6.91
C THR A 250 26.26 -14.24 7.88
N CYS A 251 24.93 -14.20 7.99
CA CYS A 251 24.17 -13.33 8.88
C CYS A 251 23.46 -14.14 9.96
N GLY A 252 23.39 -13.60 11.18
CA GLY A 252 22.55 -14.15 12.24
C GLY A 252 21.09 -13.77 12.01
N MET A 253 20.17 -14.72 12.21
CA MET A 253 18.73 -14.47 12.12
C MET A 253 18.11 -14.55 13.51
N TYR A 254 17.38 -13.52 13.90
CA TYR A 254 16.62 -13.45 15.15
C TYR A 254 15.14 -13.38 14.85
N GLU A 255 14.32 -14.06 15.65
CA GLU A 255 12.87 -14.09 15.46
C GLU A 255 12.14 -13.79 16.78
N GLY A 256 10.98 -13.16 16.66
CA GLY A 256 10.08 -12.89 17.77
C GLY A 256 8.77 -12.28 17.29
N GLN A 257 7.93 -11.86 18.23
CA GLN A 257 6.63 -11.27 17.92
C GLN A 257 6.40 -10.04 18.81
N GLU A 258 5.89 -8.96 18.22
CA GLU A 258 5.50 -7.76 18.96
C GLU A 258 4.12 -7.30 18.49
N HIS A 259 3.15 -7.21 19.41
CA HIS A 259 1.75 -6.85 19.11
C HIS A 259 1.11 -7.70 17.97
N GLY A 260 1.46 -9.00 17.91
CA GLY A 260 0.97 -9.92 16.88
C GLY A 260 1.73 -9.84 15.55
N VAL A 261 2.57 -8.82 15.34
CA VAL A 261 3.45 -8.71 14.16
C VAL A 261 4.64 -9.64 14.36
N ASN A 262 4.90 -10.51 13.39
CA ASN A 262 6.06 -11.39 13.41
C ASN A 262 7.30 -10.60 12.96
N LEU A 263 8.35 -10.58 13.76
CA LEU A 263 9.56 -9.82 13.45
C LEU A 263 10.72 -10.78 13.22
N ILE A 264 11.46 -10.53 12.13
CA ILE A 264 12.68 -11.23 11.77
C ILE A 264 13.77 -10.16 11.69
N PHE A 265 14.87 -10.38 12.41
CA PHE A 265 16.02 -9.51 12.31
C PHE A 265 17.24 -10.20 11.70
N ILE A 266 17.97 -9.44 10.88
CA ILE A 266 19.22 -9.87 10.25
C ILE A 266 20.38 -9.15 10.93
N GLU A 267 21.23 -9.90 11.63
CA GLU A 267 22.39 -9.39 12.35
C GLU A 267 23.66 -9.55 11.52
N ARG A 268 24.27 -8.40 11.20
CA ARG A 268 25.58 -8.33 10.57
C ARG A 268 26.23 -6.96 10.81
N GLY A 269 26.89 -6.81 11.95
CA GLY A 269 27.30 -5.51 12.50
C GLY A 269 28.29 -4.68 11.68
N ASP A 270 29.09 -5.30 10.80
CA ASP A 270 29.99 -4.63 9.85
C ASP A 270 29.25 -3.99 8.67
N TYR A 271 28.04 -4.46 8.35
CA TYR A 271 27.15 -3.86 7.34
C TYR A 271 26.09 -2.97 7.97
N PHE A 272 25.67 -3.29 9.20
CA PHE A 272 24.64 -2.57 9.95
C PHE A 272 25.19 -2.02 11.29
N PRO A 273 26.18 -1.11 11.29
CA PRO A 273 26.72 -0.59 12.55
C PRO A 273 25.71 0.35 13.24
N LYS A 274 25.01 1.19 12.47
CA LYS A 274 23.92 2.07 12.89
C LYS A 274 22.99 2.34 11.70
N VAL A 275 21.77 2.82 11.97
CA VAL A 275 20.83 3.23 10.93
C VAL A 275 21.48 4.29 10.03
N TYR A 276 21.46 4.06 8.70
CA TYR A 276 22.08 4.92 7.68
C TYR A 276 23.53 5.32 7.97
N ALA A 277 24.33 4.37 8.46
CA ALA A 277 25.76 4.58 8.60
C ALA A 277 26.43 4.89 7.26
N ASP A 278 27.44 5.76 7.28
CA ASP A 278 28.36 5.88 6.16
C ASP A 278 29.07 4.54 5.94
N ALA A 279 28.93 3.99 4.74
CA ALA A 279 29.51 2.72 4.34
C ALA A 279 31.03 2.82 4.09
N GLY A 280 31.60 4.03 4.05
CA GLY A 280 33.02 4.30 3.80
C GLY A 280 33.46 4.08 2.35
N SER A 281 32.69 3.36 1.53
CA SER A 281 32.90 3.23 0.09
C SER A 281 31.60 2.95 -0.65
N GLN A 282 31.59 3.26 -1.95
CA GLN A 282 30.46 3.02 -2.85
C GLN A 282 30.17 1.53 -3.03
N GLU A 283 31.21 0.70 -3.09
CA GLU A 283 31.07 -0.75 -3.17
C GLU A 283 30.44 -1.30 -1.87
N ARG A 284 30.91 -0.86 -0.69
CA ARG A 284 30.33 -1.28 0.59
C ARG A 284 28.87 -0.84 0.72
N LEU A 285 28.53 0.37 0.27
CA LEU A 285 27.14 0.85 0.24
C LEU A 285 26.27 -0.10 -0.59
N LEU A 286 26.70 -0.41 -1.82
CA LEU A 286 26.00 -1.35 -2.68
C LEU A 286 25.86 -2.73 -2.04
N GLN A 287 26.95 -3.26 -1.45
CA GLN A 287 26.91 -4.54 -0.76
C GLN A 287 25.94 -4.54 0.44
N THR A 288 25.81 -3.44 1.19
CA THR A 288 24.82 -3.31 2.27
C THR A 288 23.39 -3.33 1.76
N ILE A 289 23.12 -2.65 0.63
CA ILE A 289 21.80 -2.65 -0.03
C ILE A 289 21.46 -4.06 -0.52
N ILE A 290 22.42 -4.73 -1.16
CA ILE A 290 22.26 -6.11 -1.62
C ILE A 290 22.04 -7.04 -0.42
N LEU A 291 22.79 -6.89 0.66
CA LEU A 291 22.63 -7.69 1.87
C LEU A 291 21.24 -7.53 2.47
N MET A 292 20.71 -6.31 2.52
CA MET A 292 19.35 -6.06 3.00
C MET A 292 18.30 -6.67 2.05
N SER A 293 18.44 -6.49 0.75
CA SER A 293 17.51 -7.03 -0.25
C SER A 293 17.53 -8.57 -0.33
N LEU A 294 18.68 -9.17 -0.64
CA LEU A 294 18.83 -10.61 -0.75
C LEU A 294 18.66 -11.29 0.60
N GLY A 295 19.26 -10.75 1.67
CA GLY A 295 19.12 -11.32 3.00
C GLY A 295 17.68 -11.39 3.48
N SER A 296 16.83 -10.43 3.10
CA SER A 296 15.40 -10.49 3.41
C SER A 296 14.68 -11.61 2.65
N LEU A 297 15.04 -11.85 1.39
CA LEU A 297 14.50 -12.98 0.61
C LEU A 297 15.01 -14.33 1.12
N GLU A 298 16.30 -14.43 1.46
CA GLU A 298 16.89 -15.63 2.07
C GLU A 298 16.23 -15.94 3.43
N ALA A 299 15.94 -14.92 4.24
CA ALA A 299 15.20 -15.09 5.48
C ALA A 299 13.80 -15.69 5.24
N CYS A 300 13.10 -15.25 4.18
CA CYS A 300 11.84 -15.88 3.76
C CYS A 300 12.03 -17.36 3.39
N CYS A 301 13.01 -17.69 2.55
CA CYS A 301 13.28 -19.07 2.13
C CYS A 301 13.64 -19.98 3.32
N HIS A 302 14.55 -19.55 4.19
CA HIS A 302 14.94 -20.33 5.37
C HIS A 302 13.79 -20.53 6.36
N LYS A 303 12.84 -19.60 6.42
CA LYS A 303 11.64 -19.72 7.24
C LYS A 303 10.55 -20.60 6.60
N GLY A 304 10.65 -20.92 5.31
CA GLY A 304 9.57 -21.53 4.54
C GLY A 304 8.39 -20.58 4.34
N LEU A 305 8.67 -19.28 4.37
CA LEU A 305 7.71 -18.19 4.22
C LEU A 305 7.60 -17.81 2.75
N VAL A 306 6.45 -18.05 2.12
CA VAL A 306 6.15 -17.59 0.75
C VAL A 306 5.22 -16.38 0.86
N PRO A 307 5.71 -15.16 0.63
CA PRO A 307 4.90 -13.96 0.75
C PRO A 307 3.84 -13.92 -0.35
N ALA A 308 2.60 -13.58 0.00
CA ALA A 308 1.62 -13.12 -0.98
C ALA A 308 1.99 -11.73 -1.51
N VAL A 309 2.43 -10.86 -0.60
CA VAL A 309 2.96 -9.53 -0.92
C VAL A 309 4.28 -9.33 -0.19
N PHE A 310 5.32 -8.94 -0.93
CA PHE A 310 6.60 -8.52 -0.38
C PHE A 310 6.78 -7.01 -0.60
N VAL A 311 6.74 -6.26 0.50
CA VAL A 311 6.79 -4.80 0.54
C VAL A 311 8.20 -4.36 0.89
N THR A 312 8.83 -3.57 0.02
CA THR A 312 10.12 -2.92 0.31
C THR A 312 9.88 -1.48 0.72
N ASN A 313 10.43 -1.05 1.87
CA ASN A 313 10.37 0.34 2.30
C ASN A 313 11.70 1.03 2.02
N ASP A 314 11.67 1.99 1.09
CA ASP A 314 12.78 2.85 0.73
C ASP A 314 13.99 2.10 0.11
N TRP A 315 15.09 2.80 -0.13
CA TRP A 315 16.20 2.35 -0.98
C TRP A 315 17.00 1.14 -0.45
N MET A 316 17.06 0.90 0.86
CA MET A 316 17.89 -0.18 1.42
C MET A 316 17.46 -1.58 0.95
N PRO A 317 16.18 -1.97 1.04
CA PRO A 317 15.70 -3.24 0.50
C PRO A 317 15.28 -3.17 -0.98
N ALA A 318 15.50 -2.07 -1.70
CA ALA A 318 14.93 -1.79 -3.02
C ALA A 318 15.26 -2.82 -4.12
N MET A 319 16.35 -3.57 -4.01
CA MET A 319 16.74 -4.55 -5.03
C MET A 319 16.03 -5.92 -4.90
N ALA A 320 15.14 -6.11 -3.91
CA ALA A 320 14.54 -7.43 -3.64
C ALA A 320 13.73 -7.95 -4.84
N ALA A 321 12.85 -7.12 -5.40
CA ALA A 321 12.05 -7.49 -6.58
C ALA A 321 12.95 -7.85 -7.78
N GLY A 322 14.04 -7.09 -7.96
CA GLY A 322 15.04 -7.37 -8.99
C GLY A 322 15.62 -8.77 -8.86
N TYR A 323 16.03 -9.18 -7.66
CA TYR A 323 16.58 -10.53 -7.47
C TYR A 323 15.53 -11.63 -7.62
N ALA A 324 14.36 -11.47 -7.00
CA ALA A 324 13.29 -12.46 -7.06
C ALA A 324 12.85 -12.74 -8.50
N LYS A 325 12.68 -11.69 -9.32
CA LYS A 325 12.18 -11.82 -10.70
C LYS A 325 13.26 -12.12 -11.76
N ASN A 326 14.55 -12.13 -11.37
CA ASN A 326 15.66 -12.48 -12.27
C ASN A 326 16.26 -13.86 -11.96
N GLY A 327 15.47 -14.77 -11.39
CA GLY A 327 15.80 -16.20 -11.30
C GLY A 327 16.74 -16.61 -10.16
N PHE A 328 17.03 -15.72 -9.21
CA PHE A 328 17.96 -16.02 -8.11
C PHE A 328 17.40 -17.09 -7.14
N PHE A 329 16.08 -17.25 -7.11
CA PHE A 329 15.36 -18.12 -6.17
C PHE A 329 14.53 -19.20 -6.88
N GLY A 330 14.83 -19.48 -8.16
CA GLY A 330 13.99 -20.35 -8.98
C GLY A 330 12.54 -19.86 -8.99
N SER A 331 11.58 -20.76 -8.76
CA SER A 331 10.15 -20.46 -8.76
C SER A 331 9.57 -20.04 -7.40
N TYR A 332 10.41 -19.84 -6.38
CA TYR A 332 9.94 -19.67 -5.00
C TYR A 332 9.04 -18.43 -4.82
N PHE A 333 9.31 -17.36 -5.57
CA PHE A 333 8.59 -16.09 -5.50
C PHE A 333 7.69 -15.81 -6.72
N ASP A 334 7.42 -16.80 -7.57
CA ASP A 334 6.64 -16.61 -8.82
C ASP A 334 5.23 -16.07 -8.58
N ASN A 335 4.63 -16.42 -7.43
CA ASN A 335 3.30 -15.97 -7.03
C ASN A 335 3.33 -14.81 -6.02
N THR A 336 4.49 -14.21 -5.77
CA THR A 336 4.64 -13.08 -4.84
C THR A 336 4.47 -11.77 -5.59
N THR A 337 3.53 -10.93 -5.13
CA THR A 337 3.42 -9.54 -5.58
C THR A 337 4.48 -8.70 -4.87
N PHE A 338 5.33 -8.00 -5.62
CA PHE A 338 6.31 -7.07 -5.07
C PHE A 338 5.77 -5.65 -5.11
N PHE A 339 5.81 -4.97 -3.97
CA PHE A 339 5.36 -3.59 -3.83
C PHE A 339 6.45 -2.73 -3.21
N HIS A 340 6.69 -1.54 -3.76
CA HIS A 340 7.70 -0.61 -3.23
C HIS A 340 7.06 0.61 -2.60
N ILE A 341 7.43 0.94 -1.36
CA ILE A 341 6.99 2.17 -0.70
C ILE A 341 8.13 3.18 -0.74
N ILE A 342 7.81 4.34 -1.33
CA ILE A 342 8.67 5.50 -1.45
C ILE A 342 8.33 6.47 -0.32
N HIS A 343 9.30 6.81 0.51
CA HIS A 343 9.14 7.83 1.56
C HIS A 343 9.67 9.17 1.11
N ASN A 344 10.81 9.15 0.43
CA ASN A 344 11.42 10.33 -0.16
C ASN A 344 12.40 9.86 -1.25
N LEU A 345 12.40 10.50 -2.41
CA LEU A 345 13.47 10.40 -3.41
C LEU A 345 14.33 11.68 -3.44
N GLY A 346 13.81 12.79 -2.90
CA GLY A 346 14.48 14.09 -2.84
C GLY A 346 15.11 14.52 -4.17
N ASP A 347 16.27 15.17 -4.10
CA ASP A 347 17.16 15.41 -5.26
C ASP A 347 18.07 14.20 -5.58
N GLY A 348 17.69 13.00 -5.13
CA GLY A 348 18.41 11.75 -5.35
C GLY A 348 19.28 11.24 -4.20
N ALA A 349 19.35 11.97 -3.09
CA ALA A 349 20.05 11.51 -1.88
C ALA A 349 19.38 10.29 -1.22
N TYR A 350 18.09 10.11 -1.48
CA TYR A 350 17.26 9.03 -0.89
C TYR A 350 16.97 7.90 -1.91
N GLU A 351 17.74 7.83 -2.99
CA GLU A 351 17.61 6.76 -4.01
C GLU A 351 18.60 5.60 -3.80
N GLY A 352 19.45 5.67 -2.77
CA GLY A 352 20.54 4.72 -2.56
C GLY A 352 21.59 4.75 -3.70
N ARG A 353 21.74 5.90 -4.40
CA ARG A 353 22.63 6.04 -5.55
C ARG A 353 24.06 5.65 -5.20
N VAL A 354 24.62 4.80 -6.05
CA VAL A 354 26.02 4.36 -5.98
C VAL A 354 26.77 4.95 -7.17
N TYR A 355 27.88 5.64 -6.88
CA TYR A 355 28.69 6.37 -7.86
C TYR A 355 30.01 5.64 -8.11
N PRO A 356 30.09 4.73 -9.08
CA PRO A 356 31.32 4.02 -9.38
C PRO A 356 32.42 4.94 -9.94
N SER A 357 33.67 4.65 -9.58
CA SER A 357 34.82 5.22 -10.29
C SER A 357 34.99 4.59 -11.68
N PRO A 358 35.73 5.22 -12.62
CA PRO A 358 35.98 4.64 -13.94
C PRO A 358 36.62 3.24 -13.89
N GLN A 359 37.42 2.94 -12.85
CA GLN A 359 38.09 1.65 -12.68
C GLN A 359 37.16 0.57 -12.11
N GLN A 360 36.07 0.95 -11.42
CA GLN A 360 35.15 0.03 -10.77
C GLN A 360 34.07 -0.53 -11.70
N GLY A 361 33.89 0.04 -12.90
CA GLY A 361 32.80 -0.36 -13.80
C GLY A 361 31.43 0.03 -13.25
N LEU A 362 30.41 -0.81 -13.42
CA LEU A 362 29.07 -0.58 -12.84
C LEU A 362 28.78 -1.58 -11.72
N PHE A 363 29.82 -2.21 -11.15
CA PHE A 363 29.71 -3.24 -10.12
C PHE A 363 28.90 -4.49 -10.54
N GLU A 364 28.97 -4.87 -11.82
CA GLU A 364 28.20 -5.99 -12.38
C GLU A 364 28.48 -7.32 -11.67
N SER A 365 29.73 -7.54 -11.25
CA SER A 365 30.13 -8.72 -10.47
C SER A 365 29.58 -8.73 -9.04
N VAL A 366 29.22 -7.56 -8.50
CA VAL A 366 28.65 -7.41 -7.16
C VAL A 366 27.13 -7.58 -7.24
N HIS A 367 26.45 -6.77 -8.06
CA HIS A 367 24.99 -6.76 -8.11
C HIS A 367 24.39 -7.92 -8.90
N ARG A 368 25.07 -8.46 -9.92
CA ARG A 368 24.64 -9.62 -10.72
C ARG A 368 23.26 -9.52 -11.42
N LEU A 369 22.56 -8.41 -11.28
CA LEU A 369 21.33 -8.08 -12.02
C LEU A 369 21.62 -7.54 -13.42
N PRO A 370 20.67 -7.60 -14.36
CA PRO A 370 20.80 -6.93 -15.66
C PRO A 370 21.03 -5.42 -15.50
N THR A 371 22.09 -4.88 -16.09
CA THR A 371 22.53 -3.49 -15.87
C THR A 371 21.42 -2.44 -16.09
N HIS A 372 20.54 -2.64 -17.07
CA HIS A 372 19.48 -1.68 -17.44
C HIS A 372 18.43 -1.45 -16.33
N VAL A 373 18.30 -2.38 -15.37
CA VAL A 373 17.37 -2.21 -14.23
C VAL A 373 17.94 -1.29 -13.16
N LEU A 374 19.26 -1.08 -13.15
CA LEU A 374 19.98 -0.26 -12.16
C LEU A 374 20.53 1.03 -12.75
N VAL A 375 20.86 1.03 -14.04
CA VAL A 375 21.55 2.13 -14.71
C VAL A 375 20.71 2.62 -15.88
N ASP A 376 20.48 3.93 -15.91
CA ASP A 376 19.88 4.59 -17.06
C ASP A 376 21.00 5.03 -18.03
N PRO A 377 20.99 4.59 -19.30
CA PRO A 377 22.04 4.92 -20.25
C PRO A 377 22.05 6.40 -20.69
N TRP A 378 20.98 7.15 -20.40
CA TRP A 378 20.86 8.56 -20.73
C TRP A 378 21.32 9.50 -19.61
N TRP A 379 21.67 8.99 -18.43
CA TRP A 379 22.25 9.82 -17.37
C TRP A 379 23.65 10.31 -17.75
N ALA A 380 23.90 11.61 -17.52
CA ALA A 380 25.20 12.23 -17.79
C ALA A 380 26.35 11.61 -16.97
N GLN A 381 26.03 11.12 -15.77
CA GLN A 381 26.95 10.41 -14.90
C GLN A 381 26.54 8.94 -14.80
N LYS A 382 27.52 8.04 -14.76
CA LYS A 382 27.28 6.63 -14.45
C LYS A 382 26.87 6.49 -12.99
N ILE A 383 25.63 6.05 -12.77
CA ILE A 383 25.03 5.86 -11.45
C ILE A 383 24.37 4.48 -11.44
N VAL A 384 24.70 3.68 -10.42
CA VAL A 384 23.95 2.46 -10.10
C VAL A 384 22.87 2.85 -9.09
N ASN A 385 21.61 2.61 -9.45
CA ASN A 385 20.45 3.16 -8.73
C ASN A 385 19.51 2.04 -8.23
N PRO A 386 19.60 1.66 -6.95
CA PRO A 386 18.73 0.66 -6.33
C PRO A 386 17.24 1.02 -6.39
N SER A 387 16.86 2.28 -6.20
CA SER A 387 15.45 2.70 -6.30
C SER A 387 14.91 2.56 -7.73
N ARG A 388 15.74 2.77 -8.76
CA ARG A 388 15.36 2.44 -10.15
C ARG A 388 15.03 0.94 -10.30
N CYS A 389 15.83 0.07 -9.69
CA CYS A 389 15.58 -1.38 -9.71
C CYS A 389 14.23 -1.71 -9.07
N ALA A 390 13.90 -1.10 -7.92
CA ALA A 390 12.59 -1.28 -7.29
C ALA A 390 11.45 -0.85 -8.22
N LEU A 391 11.56 0.31 -8.85
CA LEU A 391 10.50 0.85 -9.73
C LEU A 391 10.27 0.00 -10.98
N LEU A 392 11.35 -0.53 -11.58
CA LEU A 392 11.26 -1.31 -12.81
C LEU A 392 10.89 -2.79 -12.57
N CYS A 393 11.17 -3.33 -11.38
CA CYS A 393 10.98 -4.75 -11.09
C CYS A 393 9.77 -5.02 -10.18
N SER A 394 9.31 -4.07 -9.37
CA SER A 394 8.12 -4.25 -8.53
C SER A 394 6.85 -4.21 -9.38
N ASP A 395 5.77 -4.86 -8.94
CA ASP A 395 4.49 -4.88 -9.65
C ASP A 395 3.77 -3.53 -9.58
N SER A 396 3.97 -2.80 -8.47
CA SER A 396 3.57 -1.41 -8.33
C SER A 396 4.36 -0.73 -7.19
N TRP A 397 4.10 0.55 -6.98
CA TRP A 397 4.68 1.32 -5.90
C TRP A 397 3.67 2.30 -5.31
N GLY A 398 3.93 2.75 -4.09
CA GLY A 398 3.15 3.79 -3.44
C GLY A 398 4.03 4.77 -2.68
N THR A 399 3.44 5.91 -2.30
CA THR A 399 4.14 6.96 -1.58
C THR A 399 3.30 7.54 -0.45
N VAL A 400 3.91 8.34 0.41
CA VAL A 400 3.33 8.83 1.66
C VAL A 400 2.42 10.05 1.52
N SER A 401 2.20 10.57 0.31
CA SER A 401 1.16 11.58 0.08
C SER A 401 0.70 11.68 -1.38
N PRO A 402 -0.57 12.09 -1.62
CA PRO A 402 -1.11 12.39 -2.94
C PRO A 402 -0.35 13.50 -3.68
N SER A 403 -0.04 14.61 -2.99
CA SER A 403 0.70 15.72 -3.60
C SER A 403 2.10 15.27 -4.01
N TYR A 404 2.74 14.43 -3.19
CA TYR A 404 4.07 13.92 -3.48
C TYR A 404 4.07 12.93 -4.64
N LEU A 405 3.01 12.11 -4.79
CA LEU A 405 2.81 11.32 -6.00
C LEU A 405 2.80 12.21 -7.26
N GLN A 406 2.05 13.31 -7.23
CA GLN A 406 1.98 14.24 -8.37
C GLN A 406 3.33 14.92 -8.64
N GLU A 407 4.05 15.33 -7.61
CA GLU A 407 5.41 15.89 -7.74
C GLU A 407 6.39 14.91 -8.39
N LEU A 408 6.36 13.65 -7.95
CA LEU A 408 7.20 12.58 -8.50
C LEU A 408 6.90 12.34 -9.99
N LEU A 409 5.63 12.31 -10.37
CA LEU A 409 5.20 12.10 -11.75
C LEU A 409 5.37 13.35 -12.63
N ALA A 410 5.40 14.55 -12.05
CA ALA A 410 5.55 15.79 -12.81
C ALA A 410 6.96 15.95 -13.39
N GLY A 411 8.01 15.75 -12.58
CA GLY A 411 9.36 16.18 -12.97
C GLY A 411 10.54 15.43 -12.34
N HIS A 412 10.33 14.32 -11.65
CA HIS A 412 11.44 13.60 -11.02
C HIS A 412 12.37 12.95 -12.08
N PRO A 413 13.71 12.87 -11.86
CA PRO A 413 14.63 12.20 -12.79
C PRO A 413 14.31 10.72 -13.08
N LEU A 414 13.59 10.05 -12.18
CA LEU A 414 13.10 8.67 -12.35
C LEU A 414 11.69 8.59 -12.97
N LYS A 415 11.13 9.69 -13.47
CA LYS A 415 9.75 9.77 -14.00
C LYS A 415 9.39 8.62 -14.93
N VAL A 416 10.23 8.30 -15.91
CA VAL A 416 9.97 7.22 -16.87
C VAL A 416 9.79 5.86 -16.17
N ALA A 417 10.59 5.58 -15.12
CA ALA A 417 10.44 4.37 -14.33
C ALA A 417 9.19 4.44 -13.43
N LEU A 418 8.90 5.59 -12.84
CA LEU A 418 7.71 5.81 -12.00
C LEU A 418 6.40 5.59 -12.80
N GLU A 419 6.33 6.10 -14.02
CA GLU A 419 5.18 5.99 -14.93
C GLU A 419 4.99 4.57 -15.51
N SER A 420 6.01 3.71 -15.42
CA SER A 420 5.91 2.32 -15.92
C SER A 420 5.04 1.42 -15.04
N ALA A 421 4.80 1.81 -13.79
CA ALA A 421 4.03 1.02 -12.85
C ALA A 421 2.52 1.10 -13.10
N LYS A 422 1.82 0.00 -12.84
CA LYS A 422 0.35 -0.03 -12.90
C LYS A 422 -0.23 0.64 -11.66
N LYS A 423 -0.94 1.75 -11.87
CA LYS A 423 -1.76 2.46 -10.85
C LYS A 423 -0.99 2.74 -9.53
N PRO A 424 0.15 3.46 -9.56
CA PRO A 424 0.79 3.89 -8.33
C PRO A 424 -0.13 4.83 -7.54
N PHE A 425 -0.02 4.83 -6.22
CA PHE A 425 -0.87 5.66 -5.37
C PHE A 425 -0.09 6.35 -4.25
N GLY A 426 -0.57 7.52 -3.83
CA GLY A 426 -0.09 8.21 -2.64
C GLY A 426 -1.09 8.02 -1.52
N PHE A 427 -0.68 7.74 -0.30
CA PHE A 427 -1.60 7.73 0.85
C PHE A 427 -0.93 8.37 2.06
N PRO A 428 -1.57 9.35 2.73
CA PRO A 428 -0.97 10.00 3.88
C PRO A 428 -0.71 9.02 5.02
N ASN A 429 0.44 9.16 5.67
CA ASN A 429 0.76 8.36 6.85
C ASN A 429 -0.28 8.58 7.95
N GLY A 430 -0.81 7.47 8.47
CA GLY A 430 -1.70 7.46 9.63
C GLY A 430 -0.95 7.28 10.94
N ILE A 431 -1.58 7.68 12.04
CA ILE A 431 -1.14 7.37 13.41
C ILE A 431 -2.33 6.86 14.21
N ARG A 432 -2.12 5.91 15.14
CA ARG A 432 -3.15 5.55 16.12
C ARG A 432 -3.32 6.66 17.14
N GLN A 433 -4.26 7.57 16.87
CA GLN A 433 -4.49 8.77 17.69
C GLN A 433 -4.73 8.42 19.16
N ALA A 434 -5.60 7.44 19.46
CA ALA A 434 -5.90 7.03 20.82
C ALA A 434 -4.67 6.47 21.57
N ASP A 435 -3.81 5.72 20.90
CA ASP A 435 -2.56 5.21 21.48
C ASP A 435 -1.58 6.35 21.74
N ARG A 436 -1.48 7.29 20.81
CA ARG A 436 -0.65 8.48 20.97
C ARG A 436 -1.14 9.35 22.12
N GLU A 437 -2.43 9.61 22.22
CA GLU A 437 -3.04 10.35 23.34
C GLU A 437 -2.80 9.65 24.68
N ARG A 438 -2.94 8.31 24.75
CA ARG A 438 -2.59 7.54 25.95
C ARG A 438 -1.11 7.67 26.31
N LEU A 439 -0.21 7.60 25.32
CA LEU A 439 1.22 7.77 25.53
C LEU A 439 1.55 9.19 26.04
N LEU A 440 0.93 10.22 25.46
CA LEU A 440 1.09 11.60 25.91
C LEU A 440 0.65 11.75 27.37
N ARG A 441 -0.53 11.21 27.73
CA ARG A 441 -1.03 11.21 29.11
C ARG A 441 -0.09 10.48 30.07
N SER A 442 0.45 9.33 29.67
CA SER A 442 1.44 8.58 30.48
C SER A 442 2.73 9.36 30.72
N LYS A 443 3.04 10.34 29.86
CA LYS A 443 4.19 11.24 29.97
C LYS A 443 3.84 12.59 30.62
N GLY A 444 2.64 12.74 31.18
CA GLY A 444 2.19 13.93 31.89
C GLY A 444 1.63 15.04 30.99
N ALA A 445 1.44 14.79 29.70
CA ALA A 445 0.83 15.74 28.78
C ALA A 445 -0.64 15.37 28.50
N GLN A 446 -1.57 16.31 28.70
CA GLN A 446 -3.00 16.04 28.48
C GLN A 446 -3.35 15.96 26.99
N ASP A 447 -2.62 16.70 26.16
CA ASP A 447 -2.80 16.75 24.70
C ASP A 447 -1.46 17.01 23.97
N HIS A 448 -1.53 17.11 22.64
CA HIS A 448 -0.36 17.33 21.78
C HIS A 448 0.30 18.70 22.04
N ALA A 449 -0.49 19.74 22.28
CA ALA A 449 0.01 21.10 22.52
C ALA A 449 0.82 21.15 23.82
N THR A 450 0.27 20.60 24.89
CA THR A 450 0.94 20.47 26.20
C THR A 450 2.21 19.63 26.07
N ALA A 451 2.18 18.56 25.27
CA ALA A 451 3.36 17.72 25.05
C ALA A 451 4.48 18.46 24.29
N LYS A 452 4.10 19.25 23.28
CA LYS A 452 5.02 20.09 22.51
C LYS A 452 5.65 21.17 23.39
N GLU A 453 4.84 21.83 24.22
CA GLU A 453 5.29 22.81 25.20
C GLU A 453 6.29 22.19 26.20
N LEU A 454 5.96 21.06 26.81
CA LEU A 454 6.87 20.37 27.74
C LEU A 454 8.21 19.98 27.10
N LEU A 455 8.20 19.60 25.82
CA LEU A 455 9.43 19.29 25.06
C LEU A 455 10.23 20.56 24.77
N GLN A 456 9.57 21.65 24.37
CA GLN A 456 10.18 22.95 24.10
C GLN A 456 10.81 23.54 25.36
N GLN A 457 10.11 23.50 26.49
CA GLN A 457 10.63 23.90 27.79
C GLN A 457 11.86 23.05 28.19
N LYS A 458 11.76 21.73 28.07
CA LYS A 458 12.81 20.81 28.54
C LYS A 458 14.08 20.83 27.70
N TYR A 459 13.96 20.85 26.38
CA TYR A 459 15.11 20.69 25.47
C TYR A 459 15.58 21.98 24.82
N PHE A 460 14.72 23.01 24.78
CA PHE A 460 15.01 24.28 24.12
C PHE A 460 14.91 25.49 25.07
N GLY A 461 14.53 25.28 26.34
CA GLY A 461 14.52 26.30 27.38
C GLY A 461 13.45 27.38 27.20
N PHE A 462 12.37 27.09 26.49
CA PHE A 462 11.29 28.05 26.31
C PHE A 462 10.53 28.25 27.62
N GLU A 463 10.01 29.46 27.89
CA GLU A 463 9.14 29.69 29.07
C GLU A 463 7.71 29.20 28.84
N HIS A 464 7.22 29.36 27.61
CA HIS A 464 5.91 28.87 27.14
C HIS A 464 6.05 28.17 25.79
N GLY A 465 5.13 27.26 25.51
CA GLY A 465 5.11 26.53 24.23
C GLY A 465 4.88 27.47 23.05
N ASP A 466 5.67 27.29 21.99
CA ASP A 466 5.46 28.00 20.73
C ASP A 466 4.33 27.31 19.95
N PRO A 467 3.21 28.01 19.66
CA PRO A 467 2.09 27.44 18.93
C PRO A 467 2.40 27.15 17.46
N SER A 468 3.48 27.71 16.89
CA SER A 468 3.81 27.61 15.45
C SER A 468 4.22 26.23 14.94
#